data_AF-A0A0W8CK57-F1
#
_entry.id   AF-A0A0W8CK57-F1
#
_cell.length_a   1.000
_cell.length_b   1.000
_cell.length_c   1.000
_cell.angle_alpha   90.00
_cell.angle_beta   90.00
_cell.angle_gamma   90.00
#
_symmetry.space_group_name_H-M   'P 1'
#
loop_
_entity.id
_entity.type
_entity.pdbx_description
1 polymer ?
#
loop_
_entity_poly.entity_id
_entity_poly.type
_entity_poly.pdbx_seq_one_letter_code
_entity_poly.pdbx_strand_id
1 'polypeptide(L)'
;MSSNVNPRQLQKWLNEGKSGETVFTRMHLTNVGSLLFYDPQFKTWLQYVDDLNAKTYQKRTPAISVLTTQYGDDALYKMIEDAKMIPRMKELASKLQADQMDHWVAVAKDPDEVFHLFKLDKLGKTRMKLFSSPEFAAWAKYMDDLSMNNPEKARPMISTLRQHYRDVDLLTMAESVKSVEATKSIATRLETEVIKDWAVSRKTPDKALRDLDLDNADTLLKDPLFNFWAKYVDVYNARYPEEKMTMIKTLTQKFDDNNVAKMINAAKANDATKDIAAKLEMAQLQMWLHDRRSVDDVLVRLWIHTTENDFLGNPLLNTWVAYMNTVITENPTKVSSIFSVLETRYSDKALLQILEVAKGFPSMKNTATKMQKKKIQAIFARWELPSKAFGLLGLDRIGDNILSTPLFRRWMHYVEVFNKKNPDRQESWIDPIRFNYGWSGVEGAIKQAMKNPKSVNIAKQAESAWLDTWLDAAKPPEDAFRFLHLDNVFENSLSSPKFATWAKYLDDFNKRYSEQKTTMIDGLRANYNDRWLLRIFDAAKSDLNTEKLAANLQNALVDTWLAAKKKPADLKRMLNGVPTSDQMIERYVKKFDALLENS
;
A
#
# COMPACT_ATOMS: atom_id res chain seq x y z
N MET A 1 13.63 13.31 72.71
CA MET A 1 14.01 14.71 72.45
C MET A 1 15.52 14.73 72.31
N SER A 2 16.04 14.86 71.09
CA SER A 2 17.48 14.95 70.85
C SER A 2 17.96 16.33 71.28
N SER A 3 19.01 16.41 72.10
CA SER A 3 19.62 17.68 72.50
C SER A 3 20.29 18.31 71.28
N ASN A 4 19.82 19.48 70.83
CA ASN A 4 20.46 20.22 69.75
C ASN A 4 21.94 20.47 70.06
N VAL A 5 22.83 19.98 69.20
CA VAL A 5 24.28 20.23 69.33
C VAL A 5 24.56 21.73 69.22
N ASN A 6 25.24 22.30 70.21
CA ASN A 6 25.57 23.73 70.25
C ASN A 6 26.67 24.09 69.22
N PRO A 7 26.59 25.24 68.51
CA PRO A 7 27.61 25.73 67.58
C PRO A 7 29.06 25.64 68.07
N ARG A 8 29.34 25.88 69.36
CA ARG A 8 30.71 25.78 69.92
C ARG A 8 31.28 24.36 69.79
N GLN A 9 30.43 23.35 69.89
CA GLN A 9 30.82 21.95 69.82
C GLN A 9 31.09 21.50 68.37
N LEU A 10 30.32 22.00 67.41
CA LEU A 10 30.57 21.81 65.97
C LEU A 10 31.91 22.44 65.55
N GLN A 11 32.18 23.67 66.00
CA GLN A 11 33.45 24.33 65.72
C GLN A 11 34.65 23.57 66.30
N LYS A 12 34.49 23.00 67.51
CA LYS A 12 35.50 22.14 68.12
C LYS A 12 35.77 20.90 67.26
N TRP A 13 34.73 20.19 66.83
CA TRP A 13 34.89 19.02 65.95
C TRP A 13 35.50 19.37 64.59
N LEU A 14 35.16 20.54 64.04
CA LEU A 14 35.72 21.06 62.78
C LEU A 14 37.22 21.41 62.93
N ASN A 15 37.64 21.90 64.10
CA ASN A 15 39.05 22.14 64.41
C ASN A 15 39.83 20.85 64.64
N GLU A 16 39.19 19.84 65.22
CA GLU A 16 39.75 18.49 65.38
C GLU A 16 39.74 17.66 64.08
N GLY A 17 39.15 18.17 62.99
CA GLY A 17 39.05 17.46 61.71
C GLY A 17 38.21 16.17 61.78
N LYS A 18 37.19 16.12 62.65
CA LYS A 18 36.34 14.92 62.78
C LYS A 18 35.59 14.66 61.47
N SER A 19 35.56 13.40 61.03
CA SER A 19 34.88 13.03 59.78
C SER A 19 33.38 13.34 59.83
N GLY A 20 32.79 13.61 58.66
CA GLY A 20 31.34 13.80 58.53
C GLY A 20 30.54 12.63 59.10
N GLU A 21 31.00 11.40 58.90
CA GLU A 21 30.42 10.17 59.47
C GLU A 21 30.44 10.17 61.01
N THR A 22 31.59 10.51 61.62
CA THR A 22 31.71 10.59 63.09
C THR A 22 30.71 11.60 63.66
N VAL A 23 30.59 12.76 63.01
CA VAL A 23 29.69 13.83 63.46
C VAL A 23 28.23 13.46 63.21
N PHE A 24 27.91 12.76 62.11
CA PHE A 24 26.57 12.24 61.83
C PHE A 24 26.06 11.35 62.97
N THR A 25 26.89 10.40 63.42
CA THR A 25 26.58 9.51 64.55
C THR A 25 26.46 10.27 65.87
N ARG A 26 27.36 11.22 66.14
CA ARG A 26 27.33 12.04 67.37
C ARG A 26 26.12 12.97 67.46
N MET A 27 25.53 13.34 66.32
CA MET A 27 24.29 14.11 66.25
C MET A 27 23.03 13.22 66.35
N HIS A 28 23.22 11.91 66.57
CA HIS A 28 22.17 10.88 66.62
C HIS A 28 21.33 10.77 65.34
N LEU A 29 21.88 11.20 64.19
CA LEU A 29 21.19 11.20 62.90
C LEU A 29 21.03 9.78 62.32
N THR A 30 21.81 8.81 62.77
CA THR A 30 21.70 7.39 62.40
C THR A 30 20.39 6.75 62.85
N ASN A 31 19.75 7.28 63.90
CA ASN A 31 18.54 6.70 64.50
C ASN A 31 17.23 7.28 63.94
N VAL A 32 17.32 8.27 63.03
CA VAL A 32 16.16 9.02 62.53
C VAL A 32 15.46 8.29 61.38
N GLY A 33 16.14 7.37 60.71
CA GLY A 33 15.59 6.55 59.63
C GLY A 33 15.05 7.41 58.48
N SER A 34 13.86 7.05 57.96
CA SER A 34 13.24 7.75 56.83
C SER A 34 12.84 9.20 57.12
N LEU A 35 12.87 9.65 58.38
CA LEU A 35 12.53 11.02 58.78
C LEU A 35 13.74 11.96 58.81
N LEU A 36 14.93 11.51 58.37
CA LEU A 36 16.18 12.26 58.45
C LEU A 36 16.06 13.71 57.96
N PHE A 37 15.41 13.93 56.82
CA PHE A 37 15.32 15.26 56.20
C PHE A 37 14.39 16.24 56.94
N TYR A 38 13.61 15.75 57.91
CA TYR A 38 12.81 16.57 58.82
C TYR A 38 13.59 17.02 60.06
N ASP A 39 14.69 16.34 60.38
CA ASP A 39 15.48 16.68 61.56
C ASP A 39 16.23 18.01 61.32
N PRO A 40 15.99 19.06 62.13
CA PRO A 40 16.69 20.33 62.00
C PRO A 40 18.21 20.19 62.06
N GLN A 41 18.72 19.20 62.81
CA GLN A 41 20.14 18.92 62.95
C GLN A 41 20.76 18.41 61.65
N PHE A 42 19.98 17.85 60.73
CA PHE A 42 20.48 17.36 59.44
C PHE A 42 21.05 18.50 58.57
N LYS A 43 20.37 19.66 58.53
CA LYS A 43 20.89 20.84 57.81
C LYS A 43 22.16 21.37 58.45
N THR A 44 22.23 21.34 59.78
CA THR A 44 23.44 21.72 60.52
C THR A 44 24.61 20.77 60.23
N TRP A 45 24.33 19.46 60.07
CA TRP A 45 25.33 18.48 59.67
C TRP A 45 25.80 18.67 58.23
N LEU A 46 24.91 18.97 57.28
CA LEU A 46 25.31 19.29 55.90
C LEU A 46 26.27 20.48 55.85
N GLN A 47 25.96 21.56 56.59
CA GLN A 47 26.86 22.72 56.69
C GLN A 47 28.22 22.34 57.27
N TYR A 48 28.24 21.50 58.31
CA TYR A 48 29.48 21.00 58.89
C TYR A 48 30.35 20.25 57.88
N VAL A 49 29.75 19.40 57.05
CA VAL A 49 30.47 18.66 56.00
C VAL A 49 31.02 19.61 54.93
N ASP A 50 30.25 20.61 54.52
CA ASP A 50 30.70 21.65 53.58
C ASP A 50 31.89 22.44 54.16
N ASP A 51 31.80 22.90 55.40
CA ASP A 51 32.88 23.62 56.11
C ASP A 51 34.14 22.76 56.25
N LEU A 52 33.98 21.46 56.56
CA LEU A 52 35.08 20.51 56.67
C LEU A 52 35.80 20.30 55.33
N ASN A 53 35.04 20.18 54.25
CA ASN A 53 35.55 20.00 52.89
C ASN A 53 36.21 21.28 52.33
N ALA A 54 35.76 22.46 52.76
CA ALA A 54 36.39 23.73 52.44
C ALA A 54 37.77 23.89 53.13
N LYS A 55 37.89 23.40 54.37
CA LYS A 55 39.12 23.48 55.18
C LYS A 55 40.19 22.43 54.82
N THR A 56 39.78 21.28 54.28
CA THR A 56 40.66 20.13 54.09
C THR A 56 40.96 19.87 52.60
N TYR A 57 42.21 20.07 52.17
CA TYR A 57 42.60 19.93 50.75
C TYR A 57 42.88 18.48 50.28
N GLN A 58 43.13 17.53 51.19
CA GLN A 58 43.69 16.22 50.81
C GLN A 58 42.66 15.08 50.71
N LYS A 59 41.45 15.19 51.31
CA LYS A 59 40.43 14.13 51.22
C LYS A 59 39.02 14.68 51.51
N ARG A 60 38.41 15.28 50.49
CA ARG A 60 37.01 15.72 50.57
C ARG A 60 36.09 14.51 50.52
N THR A 61 35.19 14.39 51.49
CA THR A 61 34.17 13.34 51.51
C THR A 61 32.82 14.04 51.40
N PRO A 62 32.10 13.91 50.27
CA PRO A 62 30.82 14.58 50.12
C PRO A 62 29.80 13.96 51.08
N ALA A 63 28.88 14.78 51.59
CA ALA A 63 27.87 14.34 52.55
C ALA A 63 27.08 13.13 52.02
N ILE A 64 26.80 13.12 50.72
CA ILE A 64 26.07 12.04 50.06
C ILE A 64 26.78 10.68 50.18
N SER A 65 28.11 10.64 50.21
CA SER A 65 28.86 9.39 50.38
C SER A 65 28.64 8.78 51.77
N VAL A 66 28.54 9.62 52.80
CA VAL A 66 28.19 9.19 54.16
C VAL A 66 26.74 8.66 54.19
N LEU A 67 25.82 9.36 53.51
CA LEU A 67 24.43 8.92 53.42
C LEU A 67 24.29 7.60 52.65
N THR A 68 25.00 7.43 51.54
CA THR A 68 25.03 6.17 50.76
C THR A 68 25.56 5.02 51.60
N THR A 69 26.61 5.25 52.40
CA THR A 69 27.15 4.23 53.32
C THR A 69 26.13 3.82 54.38
N GLN A 70 25.36 4.79 54.91
CA GLN A 70 24.40 4.56 55.98
C GLN A 70 23.10 3.89 55.51
N TYR A 71 22.57 4.30 54.36
CA TYR A 71 21.24 3.89 53.89
C TYR A 71 21.29 2.91 52.72
N GLY A 72 22.39 2.84 51.98
CA GLY A 72 22.44 2.20 50.66
C GLY A 72 21.77 3.05 49.58
N ASP A 73 22.10 2.78 48.31
CA ASP A 73 21.64 3.61 47.18
C ASP A 73 20.13 3.55 46.99
N ASP A 74 19.51 2.36 47.03
CA ASP A 74 18.06 2.20 46.83
C ASP A 74 17.22 2.95 47.85
N ALA A 75 17.55 2.77 49.15
CA ALA A 75 16.79 3.40 50.22
C ALA A 75 17.02 4.91 50.23
N LEU A 76 18.26 5.36 50.02
CA LEU A 76 18.58 6.78 49.95
C LEU A 76 17.90 7.47 48.76
N TYR A 77 17.96 6.86 47.57
CA TYR A 77 17.29 7.38 46.38
C TYR A 77 15.78 7.51 46.60
N LYS A 78 15.14 6.49 47.18
CA LYS A 78 13.72 6.54 47.53
C LYS A 78 13.40 7.64 48.54
N MET A 79 14.21 7.80 49.59
CA MET A 79 14.04 8.89 50.57
C MET A 79 14.11 10.26 49.89
N ILE A 80 15.06 10.45 48.96
CA ILE A 80 15.24 11.70 48.22
C ILE A 80 14.04 11.97 47.30
N GLU A 81 13.56 10.96 46.56
CA GLU A 81 12.38 11.09 45.69
C GLU A 81 11.10 11.41 46.48
N ASP A 82 10.87 10.72 47.61
CA ASP A 82 9.73 11.00 48.50
C ASP A 82 9.80 12.44 49.05
N ALA A 83 11.00 12.93 49.37
CA ALA A 83 11.21 14.29 49.85
C ALA A 83 11.03 15.36 48.77
N LYS A 84 11.33 15.06 47.50
CA LYS A 84 11.06 15.97 46.37
C LYS A 84 9.58 16.26 46.17
N MET A 85 8.71 15.34 46.57
CA MET A 85 7.26 15.53 46.52
C MET A 85 6.74 16.52 47.57
N ILE A 86 7.56 16.90 48.54
CA ILE A 86 7.20 17.80 49.63
C ILE A 86 7.73 19.21 49.31
N PRO A 87 6.86 20.24 49.13
CA PRO A 87 7.28 21.57 48.67
C PRO A 87 8.43 22.19 49.47
N ARG A 88 8.37 22.12 50.81
CA ARG A 88 9.41 22.69 51.70
C ARG A 88 10.75 21.95 51.69
N MET A 89 10.82 20.75 51.10
CA MET A 89 12.02 19.91 51.03
C MET A 89 12.57 19.80 49.61
N LYS A 90 11.78 20.15 48.60
CA LYS A 90 12.09 19.99 47.18
C LYS A 90 13.47 20.50 46.80
N GLU A 91 13.85 21.69 47.27
CA GLU A 91 15.16 22.29 46.96
C GLU A 91 16.32 21.46 47.53
N LEU A 92 16.27 21.13 48.82
CA LEU A 92 17.28 20.30 49.48
C LEU A 92 17.36 18.91 48.85
N ALA A 93 16.21 18.28 48.59
CA ALA A 93 16.15 16.95 48.00
C ALA A 93 16.67 16.95 46.55
N SER A 94 16.41 18.01 45.78
CA SER A 94 16.98 18.17 44.43
C SER A 94 18.50 18.36 44.46
N LYS A 95 19.03 19.12 45.43
CA LYS A 95 20.48 19.24 45.65
C LYS A 95 21.09 17.88 46.00
N LEU A 96 20.50 17.15 46.95
CA LEU A 96 20.96 15.82 47.34
C LEU A 96 20.91 14.81 46.18
N GLN A 97 19.89 14.90 45.31
CA GLN A 97 19.84 14.07 44.11
C GLN A 97 20.96 14.40 43.12
N ALA A 98 21.28 15.69 42.93
CA ALA A 98 22.41 16.09 42.10
C ALA A 98 23.74 15.59 42.68
N ASP A 99 23.95 15.79 44.00
CA ASP A 99 25.12 15.27 44.71
C ASP A 99 25.22 13.73 44.57
N GLN A 100 24.07 13.04 44.57
CA GLN A 100 24.02 11.58 44.38
C GLN A 100 24.45 11.16 42.97
N MET A 101 24.01 11.86 41.93
CA MET A 101 24.48 11.59 40.55
C MET A 101 25.98 11.83 40.42
N ASP A 102 26.49 12.95 40.94
CA ASP A 102 27.92 13.28 40.90
C ASP A 102 28.74 12.23 41.65
N HIS A 103 28.24 11.76 42.80
CA HIS A 103 28.88 10.69 43.55
C HIS A 103 28.91 9.38 42.76
N TRP A 104 27.80 8.98 42.14
CA TRP A 104 27.74 7.78 41.30
C TRP A 104 28.73 7.86 40.13
N VAL A 105 28.87 9.02 39.49
CA VAL A 105 29.87 9.24 38.43
C VAL A 105 31.29 9.11 38.99
N ALA A 106 31.57 9.72 40.15
CA ALA A 106 32.90 9.71 40.78
C ALA A 106 33.36 8.29 41.19
N VAL A 107 32.42 7.44 41.66
CA VAL A 107 32.73 6.04 42.00
C VAL A 107 32.59 5.10 40.81
N ALA A 108 32.21 5.61 39.65
CA ALA A 108 31.90 4.86 38.43
C ALA A 108 30.91 3.71 38.70
N LYS A 109 29.76 4.05 39.29
CA LYS A 109 28.70 3.10 39.62
C LYS A 109 28.20 2.40 38.34
N ASP A 110 27.85 1.12 38.44
CA ASP A 110 27.41 0.35 37.29
C ASP A 110 26.16 0.99 36.66
N PRO A 111 26.15 1.31 35.35
CA PRO A 111 24.99 1.90 34.70
C PRO A 111 23.70 1.08 34.78
N ASP A 112 23.78 -0.25 34.87
CA ASP A 112 22.61 -1.12 35.04
C ASP A 112 21.98 -0.95 36.42
N GLU A 113 22.81 -0.83 37.48
CA GLU A 113 22.31 -0.50 38.82
C GLU A 113 21.60 0.85 38.83
N VAL A 114 22.18 1.88 38.19
CA VAL A 114 21.54 3.21 38.08
C VAL A 114 20.25 3.14 37.25
N PHE A 115 20.21 2.31 36.20
CA PHE A 115 19.00 2.08 35.40
C PHE A 115 17.87 1.47 36.24
N HIS A 116 18.22 0.51 37.12
CA HIS A 116 17.30 -0.12 38.07
C HIS A 116 16.81 0.82 39.17
N LEU A 117 17.69 1.69 39.70
CA LEU A 117 17.33 2.71 40.70
C LEU A 117 16.28 3.67 40.16
N PHE A 118 16.40 4.04 38.89
CA PHE A 118 15.40 4.83 38.16
C PHE A 118 14.15 4.05 37.74
N LYS A 119 14.07 2.74 38.06
CA LYS A 119 12.94 1.85 37.72
C LYS A 119 12.67 1.80 36.21
N LEU A 120 13.69 2.04 35.38
CA LEU A 120 13.57 2.07 33.93
C LEU A 120 13.34 0.66 33.35
N ASP A 121 13.81 -0.38 34.05
CA ASP A 121 13.51 -1.79 33.81
C ASP A 121 11.99 -2.08 33.92
N LYS A 122 11.29 -1.40 34.83
CA LYS A 122 9.84 -1.59 35.06
C LYS A 122 8.98 -0.82 34.07
N LEU A 123 9.49 0.28 33.51
CA LEU A 123 8.82 1.06 32.46
C LEU A 123 8.78 0.32 31.11
N GLY A 124 9.66 -0.66 30.93
CA GLY A 124 9.83 -1.44 29.70
C GLY A 124 8.60 -2.20 29.19
N LYS A 125 7.59 -2.42 30.02
CA LYS A 125 6.32 -3.01 29.60
C LYS A 125 5.47 -2.07 28.73
N THR A 126 5.77 -0.77 28.72
CA THR A 126 5.07 0.24 27.90
C THR A 126 6.05 0.90 26.93
N ARG A 127 6.29 0.25 25.79
CA ARG A 127 7.34 0.55 24.78
C ARG A 127 7.54 2.03 24.41
N MET A 128 6.49 2.85 24.39
CA MET A 128 6.60 4.28 24.03
C MET A 128 7.04 5.20 25.18
N LYS A 129 6.99 4.76 26.44
CA LYS A 129 7.25 5.64 27.59
C LYS A 129 8.71 5.74 27.99
N LEU A 130 9.55 4.77 27.62
CA LEU A 130 10.94 4.72 28.09
C LEU A 130 11.74 5.95 27.62
N PHE A 131 11.86 6.16 26.30
CA PHE A 131 12.68 7.26 25.76
C PHE A 131 12.11 8.66 26.01
N SER A 132 10.82 8.74 26.35
CA SER A 132 10.18 10.00 26.71
C SER A 132 10.19 10.25 28.23
N SER A 133 10.72 9.33 29.05
CA SER A 133 10.74 9.53 30.49
C SER A 133 11.87 10.47 30.92
N PRO A 134 11.61 11.44 31.83
CA PRO A 134 12.67 12.27 32.41
C PRO A 134 13.77 11.45 33.08
N GLU A 135 13.42 10.30 33.65
CA GLU A 135 14.37 9.39 34.30
C GLU A 135 15.33 8.77 33.29
N PHE A 136 14.86 8.44 32.07
CA PHE A 136 15.73 7.93 31.01
C PHE A 136 16.67 9.03 30.52
N ALA A 137 16.20 10.27 30.40
CA ALA A 137 17.06 11.41 30.06
C ALA A 137 18.14 11.65 31.13
N ALA A 138 17.78 11.54 32.41
CA ALA A 138 18.73 11.62 33.52
C ALA A 138 19.76 10.48 33.47
N TRP A 139 19.33 9.25 33.18
CA TRP A 139 20.22 8.11 33.01
C TRP A 139 21.16 8.23 31.80
N ALA A 140 20.65 8.72 30.66
CA ALA A 140 21.45 8.97 29.47
C ALA A 140 22.52 10.04 29.74
N LYS A 141 22.16 11.09 30.48
CA LYS A 141 23.12 12.10 30.94
C LYS A 141 24.17 11.49 31.88
N TYR A 142 23.75 10.66 32.84
CA TYR A 142 24.67 9.94 33.72
C TYR A 142 25.69 9.12 32.93
N MET A 143 25.25 8.42 31.88
CA MET A 143 26.13 7.67 30.98
C MET A 143 27.15 8.57 30.26
N ASP A 144 26.75 9.77 29.86
CA ASP A 144 27.64 10.75 29.22
C ASP A 144 28.67 11.29 30.23
N ASP A 145 28.24 11.65 31.43
CA ASP A 145 29.10 12.14 32.50
C ASP A 145 30.09 11.05 32.97
N LEU A 146 29.65 9.80 33.05
CA LEU A 146 30.50 8.65 33.31
C LEU A 146 31.55 8.46 32.21
N SER A 147 31.15 8.61 30.94
CA SER A 147 32.05 8.46 29.80
C SER A 147 33.13 9.55 29.75
N MET A 148 32.78 10.78 30.16
CA MET A 148 33.73 11.89 30.22
C MET A 148 34.72 11.75 31.37
N ASN A 149 34.25 11.32 32.55
CA ASN A 149 35.08 11.30 33.77
C ASN A 149 35.82 9.97 34.00
N ASN A 150 35.33 8.86 33.42
CA ASN A 150 35.90 7.52 33.59
C ASN A 150 35.92 6.75 32.25
N PRO A 151 36.66 7.24 31.23
CA PRO A 151 36.60 6.68 29.88
C PRO A 151 36.99 5.19 29.82
N GLU A 152 37.88 4.73 30.71
CA GLU A 152 38.31 3.32 30.82
C GLU A 152 37.17 2.36 31.21
N LYS A 153 36.20 2.88 31.98
CA LYS A 153 35.05 2.12 32.50
C LYS A 153 33.79 2.35 31.68
N ALA A 154 33.82 3.31 30.75
CA ALA A 154 32.70 3.67 29.91
C ALA A 154 32.28 2.49 29.02
N ARG A 155 30.97 2.25 28.93
CA ARG A 155 30.39 1.25 28.04
C ARG A 155 29.32 1.90 27.17
N PRO A 156 29.07 1.39 25.94
CA PRO A 156 27.96 1.87 25.11
C PRO A 156 26.62 1.74 25.85
N MET A 157 25.71 2.69 25.63
CA MET A 157 24.35 2.66 26.18
C MET A 157 23.62 1.36 25.85
N ILE A 158 23.82 0.85 24.64
CA ILE A 158 23.20 -0.40 24.18
C ILE A 158 23.60 -1.62 25.03
N SER A 159 24.74 -1.59 25.71
CA SER A 159 25.20 -2.71 26.55
C SER A 159 24.32 -2.92 27.79
N THR A 160 23.85 -1.86 28.42
CA THR A 160 22.88 -1.94 29.53
C THR A 160 21.49 -2.28 29.00
N LEU A 161 21.05 -1.62 27.92
CA LEU A 161 19.70 -1.85 27.38
C LEU A 161 19.48 -3.29 26.93
N ARG A 162 20.50 -3.97 26.41
CA ARG A 162 20.44 -5.39 26.01
C ARG A 162 20.25 -6.37 27.15
N GLN A 163 20.45 -5.96 28.39
CA GLN A 163 20.13 -6.78 29.55
C GLN A 163 18.61 -6.90 29.75
N HIS A 164 17.84 -5.96 29.18
CA HIS A 164 16.39 -5.85 29.38
C HIS A 164 15.58 -6.00 28.09
N TYR A 165 16.18 -5.72 26.92
CA TYR A 165 15.48 -5.68 25.63
C TYR A 165 16.27 -6.35 24.51
N ARG A 166 15.55 -6.94 23.54
CA ARG A 166 16.16 -7.40 22.28
C ARG A 166 16.47 -6.19 21.38
N ASP A 167 17.45 -6.34 20.50
CA ASP A 167 17.82 -5.28 19.54
C ASP A 167 16.63 -4.86 18.66
N VAL A 168 15.80 -5.81 18.19
CA VAL A 168 14.59 -5.48 17.41
C VAL A 168 13.63 -4.59 18.19
N ASP A 169 13.37 -4.91 19.46
CA ASP A 169 12.47 -4.11 20.31
C ASP A 169 13.04 -2.70 20.53
N LEU A 170 14.36 -2.57 20.76
CA LEU A 170 15.04 -1.27 20.91
C LEU A 170 14.99 -0.43 19.65
N LEU A 171 15.24 -1.02 18.49
CA LEU A 171 15.23 -0.33 17.20
C LEU A 171 13.80 0.07 16.80
N THR A 172 12.80 -0.78 17.05
CA THR A 172 11.39 -0.41 16.84
C THR A 172 10.99 0.78 17.71
N MET A 173 11.41 0.78 18.98
CA MET A 173 11.17 1.92 19.88
C MET A 173 11.89 3.17 19.38
N ALA A 174 13.15 3.05 18.97
CA ALA A 174 13.95 4.17 18.46
C ALA A 174 13.31 4.81 17.22
N GLU A 175 12.85 3.99 16.27
CA GLU A 175 12.18 4.45 15.07
C GLU A 175 10.89 5.24 15.40
N SER A 176 10.10 4.76 16.37
CA SER A 176 8.85 5.43 16.75
C SER A 176 9.04 6.83 17.34
N VAL A 177 10.23 7.15 17.85
CA VAL A 177 10.56 8.43 18.47
C VAL A 177 11.61 9.24 17.69
N LYS A 178 12.03 8.75 16.51
CA LYS A 178 13.08 9.36 15.70
C LYS A 178 12.69 10.70 15.08
N SER A 179 11.39 10.91 14.85
CA SER A 179 10.82 12.14 14.33
C SER A 179 10.56 13.21 15.40
N VAL A 180 10.69 12.86 16.69
CA VAL A 180 10.47 13.78 17.81
C VAL A 180 11.80 14.41 18.20
N GLU A 181 11.90 15.74 18.10
CA GLU A 181 13.16 16.47 18.26
C GLU A 181 13.87 16.19 19.59
N ALA A 182 13.11 16.09 20.70
CA ALA A 182 13.66 15.82 22.03
C ALA A 182 14.31 14.44 22.17
N THR A 183 13.90 13.45 21.38
CA THR A 183 14.35 12.04 21.49
C THR A 183 15.18 11.58 20.29
N LYS A 184 15.28 12.40 19.24
CA LYS A 184 15.98 12.10 18.00
C LYS A 184 17.46 11.78 18.21
N SER A 185 18.14 12.48 19.12
CA SER A 185 19.55 12.24 19.44
C SER A 185 19.77 10.85 20.07
N ILE A 186 18.90 10.46 21.00
CA ILE A 186 18.90 9.14 21.64
C ILE A 186 18.64 8.04 20.60
N ALA A 187 17.58 8.19 19.78
CA ALA A 187 17.27 7.22 18.73
C ALA A 187 18.44 7.03 17.76
N THR A 188 19.05 8.13 17.31
CA THR A 188 20.21 8.10 16.40
C THR A 188 21.44 7.46 17.04
N ARG A 189 21.68 7.73 18.34
CA ARG A 189 22.75 7.09 19.11
C ARG A 189 22.55 5.58 19.20
N LEU A 190 21.35 5.12 19.53
CA LEU A 190 21.03 3.69 19.62
C LEU A 190 21.27 2.98 18.29
N GLU A 191 20.75 3.52 17.18
CA GLU A 191 21.01 2.95 15.84
C GLU A 191 22.51 2.86 15.54
N THR A 192 23.25 3.91 15.87
CA THR A 192 24.70 3.99 15.61
C THR A 192 25.48 2.99 16.45
N GLU A 193 25.14 2.85 17.74
CA GLU A 193 25.77 1.89 18.64
C GLU A 193 25.47 0.44 18.21
N VAL A 194 24.23 0.11 17.84
CA VAL A 194 23.87 -1.23 17.34
C VAL A 194 24.62 -1.54 16.04
N ILE A 195 24.64 -0.63 15.07
CA ILE A 195 25.36 -0.81 13.80
C ILE A 195 26.85 -1.05 14.06
N LYS A 196 27.48 -0.23 14.91
CA LYS A 196 28.90 -0.34 15.22
C LYS A 196 29.21 -1.68 15.89
N ASP A 197 28.41 -2.07 16.87
CA ASP A 197 28.58 -3.31 17.60
C ASP A 197 28.40 -4.54 16.70
N TRP A 198 27.31 -4.61 15.93
CA TRP A 198 27.08 -5.69 14.96
C TRP A 198 28.21 -5.78 13.93
N ALA A 199 28.72 -4.63 13.47
CA ALA A 199 29.84 -4.58 12.54
C ALA A 199 31.15 -5.06 13.18
N VAL A 200 31.40 -4.77 14.47
CA VAL A 200 32.58 -5.29 15.20
C VAL A 200 32.45 -6.80 15.44
N SER A 201 31.26 -7.26 15.81
CA SER A 201 30.98 -8.69 16.05
C SER A 201 30.86 -9.50 14.75
N ARG A 202 31.07 -8.86 13.59
CA ARG A 202 30.94 -9.46 12.26
C ARG A 202 29.58 -10.16 12.07
N LYS A 203 28.49 -9.57 12.60
CA LYS A 203 27.15 -10.12 12.41
C LYS A 203 26.79 -10.03 10.92
N THR A 204 26.55 -11.16 10.29
CA THR A 204 26.30 -11.17 8.84
C THR A 204 24.94 -10.55 8.52
N PRO A 205 24.78 -9.80 7.40
CA PRO A 205 23.49 -9.29 6.93
C PRO A 205 22.30 -10.25 6.97
N ASP A 206 22.49 -11.55 6.73
CA ASP A 206 21.44 -12.56 6.84
C ASP A 206 20.99 -12.80 8.29
N LYS A 207 21.93 -12.84 9.24
CA LYS A 207 21.62 -12.94 10.68
C LYS A 207 20.97 -11.66 11.18
N ALA A 208 21.48 -10.49 10.77
CA ALA A 208 20.87 -9.21 11.07
C ALA A 208 19.42 -9.12 10.57
N LEU A 209 19.13 -9.62 9.37
CA LEU A 209 17.77 -9.66 8.82
C LEU A 209 16.82 -10.53 9.65
N ARG A 210 17.33 -11.65 10.21
CA ARG A 210 16.55 -12.54 11.09
C ARG A 210 16.36 -11.94 12.48
N ASP A 211 17.39 -11.35 13.06
CA ASP A 211 17.33 -10.72 14.39
C ASP A 211 16.39 -9.51 14.43
N LEU A 212 16.07 -8.92 13.27
CA LEU A 212 15.09 -7.85 13.10
C LEU A 212 13.66 -8.34 12.83
N ASP A 213 13.41 -9.66 12.88
CA ASP A 213 12.11 -10.29 12.61
C ASP A 213 11.54 -9.90 11.21
N LEU A 214 12.42 -9.56 10.24
CA LEU A 214 12.05 -9.19 8.86
C LEU A 214 11.76 -10.45 8.02
N ASP A 215 10.75 -11.22 8.43
CA ASP A 215 10.45 -12.58 7.94
C ASP A 215 9.31 -12.68 6.92
N ASN A 216 8.64 -11.57 6.60
CA ASN A 216 7.53 -11.56 5.66
C ASN A 216 7.85 -10.72 4.41
N ALA A 217 8.02 -11.38 3.27
CA ALA A 217 8.33 -10.74 1.99
C ALA A 217 7.26 -9.69 1.58
N ASP A 218 5.98 -9.90 1.87
CA ASP A 218 4.90 -9.00 1.43
C ASP A 218 4.92 -7.64 2.15
N THR A 219 5.46 -7.62 3.38
CA THR A 219 5.49 -6.41 4.23
C THR A 219 6.89 -5.85 4.43
N LEU A 220 7.95 -6.60 4.09
CA LEU A 220 9.34 -6.26 4.38
C LEU A 220 9.76 -4.87 3.88
N LEU A 221 9.43 -4.50 2.63
CA LEU A 221 9.81 -3.18 2.09
C LEU A 221 9.03 -2.01 2.70
N LYS A 222 7.97 -2.29 3.46
CA LYS A 222 7.18 -1.28 4.20
C LYS A 222 7.58 -1.23 5.67
N ASP A 223 8.34 -2.21 6.15
CA ASP A 223 8.81 -2.25 7.53
C ASP A 223 9.87 -1.17 7.72
N PRO A 224 9.73 -0.28 8.72
CA PRO A 224 10.68 0.80 8.89
C PRO A 224 12.08 0.30 9.29
N LEU A 225 12.21 -0.89 9.88
CA LEU A 225 13.52 -1.50 10.19
C LEU A 225 14.24 -2.00 8.94
N PHE A 226 13.58 -2.09 7.78
CA PHE A 226 14.24 -2.42 6.53
C PHE A 226 15.31 -1.38 6.15
N ASN A 227 15.04 -0.09 6.40
CA ASN A 227 16.01 0.98 6.12
C ASN A 227 17.22 0.89 7.06
N PHE A 228 16.99 0.54 8.33
CA PHE A 228 18.06 0.26 9.28
C PHE A 228 18.91 -0.93 8.82
N TRP A 229 18.28 -2.03 8.42
CA TRP A 229 18.97 -3.21 7.89
C TRP A 229 19.78 -2.90 6.63
N ALA A 230 19.21 -2.14 5.67
CA ALA A 230 19.91 -1.73 4.46
C ALA A 230 21.16 -0.88 4.77
N LYS A 231 21.05 0.09 5.70
CA LYS A 231 22.19 0.87 6.20
C LYS A 231 23.25 -0.03 6.84
N TYR A 232 22.83 -1.04 7.61
CA TYR A 232 23.75 -2.00 8.20
C TYR A 232 24.50 -2.83 7.14
N VAL A 233 23.81 -3.27 6.08
CA VAL A 233 24.42 -4.00 4.95
C VAL A 233 25.54 -3.16 4.31
N ASP A 234 25.32 -1.87 4.11
CA ASP A 234 26.33 -0.96 3.55
C ASP A 234 27.56 -0.84 4.48
N VAL A 235 27.34 -0.68 5.79
CA VAL A 235 28.42 -0.62 6.79
C VAL A 235 29.21 -1.93 6.87
N TYR A 236 28.51 -3.07 6.85
CA TYR A 236 29.15 -4.39 6.83
C TYR A 236 30.02 -4.56 5.58
N ASN A 237 29.48 -4.22 4.41
CA ASN A 237 30.18 -4.35 3.12
C ASN A 237 31.37 -3.41 2.97
N ALA A 238 31.31 -2.22 3.58
CA ALA A 238 32.45 -1.30 3.64
C ALA A 238 33.58 -1.83 4.53
N ARG A 239 33.22 -2.51 5.63
CA ARG A 239 34.18 -3.07 6.60
C ARG A 239 34.79 -4.40 6.13
N TYR A 240 34.01 -5.23 5.43
CA TYR A 240 34.40 -6.57 5.00
C TYR A 240 34.28 -6.71 3.47
N PRO A 241 35.14 -6.02 2.69
CA PRO A 241 35.00 -5.96 1.24
C PRO A 241 35.16 -7.32 0.53
N GLU A 242 35.91 -8.25 1.12
CA GLU A 242 36.13 -9.61 0.59
C GLU A 242 34.94 -10.55 0.85
N GLU A 243 34.06 -10.21 1.78
CA GLU A 243 32.88 -11.00 2.17
C GLU A 243 31.59 -10.24 1.93
N LYS A 244 31.60 -9.35 0.94
CA LYS A 244 30.44 -8.53 0.60
C LYS A 244 29.21 -9.39 0.37
N MET A 245 28.12 -9.02 1.04
CA MET A 245 26.80 -9.58 0.80
C MET A 245 25.88 -8.50 0.26
N THR A 246 25.31 -8.76 -0.90
CA THR A 246 24.33 -7.86 -1.48
C THR A 246 22.98 -8.06 -0.78
N MET A 247 22.20 -6.99 -0.67
CA MET A 247 20.83 -7.07 -0.14
C MET A 247 20.03 -8.13 -0.91
N ILE A 248 20.12 -8.12 -2.25
CA ILE A 248 19.34 -9.04 -3.08
C ILE A 248 19.71 -10.51 -2.87
N LYS A 249 21.01 -10.83 -2.69
CA LYS A 249 21.45 -12.20 -2.41
C LYS A 249 20.94 -12.66 -1.05
N THR A 250 21.00 -11.79 -0.06
CA THR A 250 20.50 -12.07 1.29
C THR A 250 18.99 -12.33 1.30
N LEU A 251 18.23 -11.48 0.60
CA LEU A 251 16.79 -11.65 0.43
C LEU A 251 16.45 -12.94 -0.34
N THR A 252 17.17 -13.24 -1.41
CA THR A 252 16.95 -14.45 -2.23
C THR A 252 17.26 -15.72 -1.44
N GLN A 253 18.28 -15.73 -0.59
CA GLN A 253 18.58 -16.85 0.30
C GLN A 253 17.48 -17.10 1.33
N LYS A 254 16.81 -16.04 1.79
CA LYS A 254 15.75 -16.13 2.79
C LYS A 254 14.39 -16.49 2.18
N PHE A 255 14.06 -15.88 1.05
CA PHE A 255 12.71 -15.91 0.49
C PHE A 255 12.58 -16.66 -0.82
N ASP A 256 13.67 -17.12 -1.43
CA ASP A 256 13.73 -17.63 -2.81
C ASP A 256 13.52 -16.57 -3.92
N ASP A 257 13.89 -16.94 -5.15
CA ASP A 257 13.83 -16.07 -6.32
C ASP A 257 12.39 -15.64 -6.67
N ASN A 258 11.41 -16.54 -6.51
CA ASN A 258 10.01 -16.30 -6.86
C ASN A 258 9.39 -15.27 -5.92
N ASN A 259 9.53 -15.45 -4.61
CA ASN A 259 8.90 -14.53 -3.65
C ASN A 259 9.60 -13.17 -3.66
N VAL A 260 10.94 -13.12 -3.84
CA VAL A 260 11.65 -11.84 -4.01
C VAL A 260 11.16 -11.10 -5.26
N ALA A 261 10.99 -11.79 -6.40
CA ALA A 261 10.49 -11.16 -7.61
C ALA A 261 9.04 -10.67 -7.47
N LYS A 262 8.18 -11.42 -6.78
CA LYS A 262 6.79 -11.00 -6.46
C LYS A 262 6.77 -9.77 -5.56
N MET A 263 7.56 -9.78 -4.50
CA MET A 263 7.73 -8.64 -3.58
C MET A 263 8.16 -7.39 -4.34
N ILE A 264 9.18 -7.51 -5.20
CA ILE A 264 9.67 -6.40 -6.03
C ILE A 264 8.56 -5.88 -6.96
N ASN A 265 7.84 -6.76 -7.67
CA ASN A 265 6.77 -6.35 -8.56
C ASN A 265 5.60 -5.68 -7.82
N ALA A 266 5.23 -6.17 -6.63
CA ALA A 266 4.22 -5.53 -5.79
C ALA A 266 4.68 -4.13 -5.32
N ALA A 267 5.95 -4.00 -4.94
CA ALA A 267 6.53 -2.73 -4.49
C ALA A 267 6.67 -1.69 -5.62
N LYS A 268 6.79 -2.11 -6.87
CA LYS A 268 6.77 -1.20 -8.04
C LYS A 268 5.42 -0.50 -8.25
N ALA A 269 4.32 -1.07 -7.74
CA ALA A 269 2.99 -0.48 -7.85
C ALA A 269 2.73 0.63 -6.82
N ASN A 270 3.61 0.83 -5.84
CA ASN A 270 3.45 1.84 -4.80
C ASN A 270 4.53 2.94 -4.95
N ASP A 271 4.09 4.19 -5.04
CA ASP A 271 4.96 5.35 -5.26
C ASP A 271 6.05 5.52 -4.19
N ALA A 272 5.80 5.12 -2.95
CA ALA A 272 6.78 5.20 -1.86
C ALA A 272 7.90 4.15 -1.98
N THR A 273 7.64 3.02 -2.63
CA THR A 273 8.57 1.88 -2.72
C THR A 273 9.09 1.61 -4.12
N LYS A 274 8.59 2.30 -5.16
CA LYS A 274 8.95 2.04 -6.56
C LYS A 274 10.45 2.20 -6.84
N ASP A 275 11.11 3.19 -6.23
CA ASP A 275 12.51 3.48 -6.50
C ASP A 275 13.44 2.41 -5.91
N ILE A 276 13.16 1.96 -4.69
CA ILE A 276 13.91 0.86 -4.08
C ILE A 276 13.62 -0.47 -4.78
N ALA A 277 12.37 -0.69 -5.20
CA ALA A 277 11.99 -1.88 -5.95
C ALA A 277 12.73 -1.94 -7.30
N ALA A 278 12.85 -0.83 -8.03
CA ALA A 278 13.61 -0.77 -9.28
C ALA A 278 15.11 -1.10 -9.08
N LYS A 279 15.72 -0.60 -7.99
CA LYS A 279 17.10 -0.94 -7.63
C LYS A 279 17.27 -2.43 -7.30
N LEU A 280 16.33 -3.00 -6.54
CA LEU A 280 16.33 -4.42 -6.19
C LEU A 280 16.11 -5.31 -7.42
N GLU A 281 15.20 -4.93 -8.33
CA GLU A 281 14.99 -5.63 -9.61
C GLU A 281 16.28 -5.68 -10.41
N MET A 282 16.94 -4.53 -10.60
CA MET A 282 18.21 -4.47 -11.32
C MET A 282 19.28 -5.33 -10.64
N ALA A 283 19.39 -5.28 -9.31
CA ALA A 283 20.31 -6.12 -8.55
C ALA A 283 20.00 -7.62 -8.71
N GLN A 284 18.72 -8.00 -8.79
CA GLN A 284 18.30 -9.39 -8.99
C GLN A 284 18.71 -9.90 -10.37
N LEU A 285 18.46 -9.12 -11.41
CA LEU A 285 18.86 -9.46 -12.78
C LEU A 285 20.39 -9.60 -12.90
N GLN A 286 21.14 -8.69 -12.28
CA GLN A 286 22.61 -8.72 -12.29
C GLN A 286 23.17 -9.90 -11.48
N MET A 287 22.54 -10.25 -10.36
CA MET A 287 22.92 -11.42 -9.58
C MET A 287 22.77 -12.71 -10.41
N TRP A 288 21.64 -12.90 -11.08
CA TRP A 288 21.44 -14.06 -11.96
C TRP A 288 22.45 -14.11 -13.11
N LEU A 289 22.77 -12.95 -13.71
CA LEU A 289 23.76 -12.85 -14.79
C LEU A 289 25.17 -13.23 -14.29
N HIS A 290 25.59 -12.67 -13.15
CA HIS A 290 26.88 -12.94 -12.52
C HIS A 290 27.04 -14.42 -12.15
N ASP A 291 25.98 -15.03 -11.61
CA ASP A 291 25.92 -16.46 -11.27
C ASP A 291 25.82 -17.35 -12.53
N ARG A 292 25.91 -16.77 -13.73
CA ARG A 292 25.85 -17.43 -15.04
C ARG A 292 24.57 -18.25 -15.23
N ARG A 293 23.46 -17.82 -14.63
CA ARG A 293 22.18 -18.51 -14.76
C ARG A 293 21.68 -18.42 -16.21
N SER A 294 21.20 -19.53 -16.76
CA SER A 294 20.56 -19.50 -18.08
C SER A 294 19.17 -18.85 -17.97
N VAL A 295 18.64 -18.38 -19.10
CA VAL A 295 17.26 -17.90 -19.21
C VAL A 295 16.26 -18.97 -18.74
N ASP A 296 16.57 -20.25 -18.99
CA ASP A 296 15.75 -21.39 -18.58
C ASP A 296 15.82 -21.66 -17.08
N ASP A 297 17.00 -21.54 -16.44
CA ASP A 297 17.12 -21.70 -14.99
C ASP A 297 16.30 -20.63 -14.24
N VAL A 298 16.37 -19.38 -14.70
CA VAL A 298 15.57 -18.29 -14.11
C VAL A 298 14.07 -18.52 -14.32
N LEU A 299 13.64 -19.04 -15.46
CA LEU A 299 12.23 -19.41 -15.69
C LEU A 299 11.72 -20.40 -14.63
N VAL A 300 12.51 -21.45 -14.37
CA VAL A 300 12.18 -22.49 -13.38
C VAL A 300 12.15 -21.90 -11.99
N ARG A 301 13.15 -21.09 -11.61
CA ARG A 301 13.25 -20.41 -10.31
C ARG A 301 12.11 -19.45 -10.02
N LEU A 302 11.64 -18.74 -11.04
CA LEU A 302 10.48 -17.85 -10.93
C LEU A 302 9.16 -18.61 -10.94
N TRP A 303 9.16 -19.94 -10.95
CA TRP A 303 7.95 -20.76 -11.03
C TRP A 303 6.96 -20.30 -12.12
N ILE A 304 7.48 -19.87 -13.27
CA ILE A 304 6.66 -19.45 -14.41
C ILE A 304 6.15 -20.67 -15.21
N HIS A 305 6.37 -21.89 -14.72
CA HIS A 305 6.09 -23.14 -15.41
C HIS A 305 4.60 -23.54 -15.49
N THR A 306 3.66 -22.59 -15.38
CA THR A 306 2.23 -22.88 -15.50
C THR A 306 1.72 -22.52 -16.90
N THR A 307 1.67 -23.59 -17.70
CA THR A 307 1.11 -23.73 -19.05
C THR A 307 2.04 -23.31 -20.21
N GLU A 308 2.46 -24.29 -21.01
CA GLU A 308 3.03 -24.06 -22.36
C GLU A 308 2.09 -23.25 -23.28
N ASN A 309 0.85 -23.01 -22.83
CA ASN A 309 -0.27 -22.45 -23.56
C ASN A 309 -0.43 -20.93 -23.38
N ASP A 310 -0.24 -20.37 -22.19
CA ASP A 310 -0.15 -18.90 -21.97
C ASP A 310 0.48 -18.49 -20.62
N PHE A 311 0.81 -17.21 -20.50
CA PHE A 311 1.36 -16.57 -19.30
C PHE A 311 0.31 -15.74 -18.54
N LEU A 312 -0.97 -16.05 -18.70
CA LEU A 312 -2.03 -15.23 -18.13
C LEU A 312 -2.01 -15.26 -16.61
N GLY A 313 -2.09 -14.08 -15.98
CA GLY A 313 -2.08 -13.96 -14.53
C GLY A 313 -0.71 -14.17 -13.88
N ASN A 314 0.36 -14.40 -14.66
CA ASN A 314 1.71 -14.51 -14.10
C ASN A 314 2.38 -13.12 -14.04
N PRO A 315 2.55 -12.52 -12.84
CA PRO A 315 3.13 -11.18 -12.72
C PRO A 315 4.63 -11.15 -13.06
N LEU A 316 5.29 -12.31 -13.16
CA LEU A 316 6.75 -12.43 -13.33
C LEU A 316 7.18 -12.62 -14.79
N LEU A 317 6.26 -12.67 -15.76
CA LEU A 317 6.62 -12.72 -17.18
C LEU A 317 7.54 -11.55 -17.55
N ASN A 318 7.19 -10.33 -17.11
CA ASN A 318 7.99 -9.15 -17.38
C ASN A 318 9.40 -9.25 -16.78
N THR A 319 9.53 -9.80 -15.58
CA THR A 319 10.81 -10.01 -14.90
C THR A 319 11.68 -11.02 -15.66
N TRP A 320 11.09 -12.12 -16.13
CA TRP A 320 11.81 -13.11 -16.92
C TRP A 320 12.25 -12.56 -18.29
N VAL A 321 11.40 -11.81 -18.97
CA VAL A 321 11.76 -11.14 -20.24
C VAL A 321 12.80 -10.04 -20.02
N ALA A 322 12.76 -9.33 -18.90
CA ALA A 322 13.80 -8.39 -18.51
C ALA A 322 15.14 -9.11 -18.29
N TYR A 323 15.14 -10.32 -17.73
CA TYR A 323 16.36 -11.12 -17.62
C TYR A 323 16.91 -11.55 -18.99
N MET A 324 16.04 -11.96 -19.92
CA MET A 324 16.43 -12.22 -21.31
C MET A 324 17.10 -10.99 -21.94
N ASN A 325 16.52 -9.81 -21.74
CA ASN A 325 17.10 -8.54 -22.19
C ASN A 325 18.49 -8.31 -21.58
N THR A 326 18.66 -8.56 -20.29
CA THR A 326 19.95 -8.40 -19.59
C THR A 326 21.02 -9.31 -20.19
N VAL A 327 20.70 -10.59 -20.43
CA VAL A 327 21.63 -11.55 -21.07
C VAL A 327 21.99 -11.13 -22.50
N ILE A 328 21.03 -10.62 -23.27
CA ILE A 328 21.25 -10.16 -24.65
C ILE A 328 22.05 -8.85 -24.69
N THR A 329 21.82 -7.95 -23.74
CA THR A 329 22.58 -6.70 -23.63
C THR A 329 24.05 -6.98 -23.33
N GLU A 330 24.33 -7.95 -22.44
CA GLU A 330 25.69 -8.38 -22.12
C GLU A 330 26.37 -9.10 -23.30
N ASN A 331 25.62 -9.93 -24.03
CA ASN A 331 26.15 -10.62 -25.21
C ASN A 331 25.11 -10.66 -26.35
N PRO A 332 25.14 -9.67 -27.26
CA PRO A 332 24.18 -9.55 -28.35
C PRO A 332 24.11 -10.75 -29.29
N THR A 333 25.17 -11.57 -29.39
CA THR A 333 25.18 -12.77 -30.25
C THR A 333 24.17 -13.84 -29.80
N LYS A 334 23.74 -13.80 -28.54
CA LYS A 334 22.75 -14.73 -27.97
C LYS A 334 21.31 -14.47 -28.40
N VAL A 335 21.02 -13.33 -29.05
CA VAL A 335 19.64 -12.99 -29.45
C VAL A 335 19.01 -14.07 -30.32
N SER A 336 19.74 -14.58 -31.32
CA SER A 336 19.22 -15.58 -32.26
C SER A 336 18.96 -16.93 -31.60
N SER A 337 19.85 -17.39 -30.71
CA SER A 337 19.68 -18.67 -30.02
C SER A 337 18.56 -18.64 -29.00
N ILE A 338 18.44 -17.56 -28.22
CA ILE A 338 17.33 -17.38 -27.26
C ILE A 338 15.99 -17.40 -28.00
N PHE A 339 15.83 -16.60 -29.05
CA PHE A 339 14.56 -16.52 -29.79
C PHE A 339 14.22 -17.83 -30.52
N SER A 340 15.20 -18.60 -30.99
CA SER A 340 14.98 -19.94 -31.56
C SER A 340 14.39 -20.93 -30.54
N VAL A 341 14.90 -20.91 -29.31
CA VAL A 341 14.34 -21.71 -28.20
C VAL A 341 12.91 -21.28 -27.89
N LEU A 342 12.62 -19.97 -27.89
CA LEU A 342 11.25 -19.48 -27.69
C LEU A 342 10.30 -19.97 -28.79
N GLU A 343 10.73 -19.95 -30.06
CA GLU A 343 9.89 -20.35 -31.21
C GLU A 343 9.51 -21.84 -31.17
N THR A 344 10.37 -22.69 -30.60
CA THR A 344 10.18 -24.15 -30.56
C THR A 344 9.48 -24.63 -29.29
N ARG A 345 9.67 -23.95 -28.16
CA ARG A 345 9.15 -24.40 -26.86
C ARG A 345 7.70 -23.97 -26.60
N TYR A 346 7.30 -22.80 -27.10
CA TYR A 346 6.03 -22.19 -26.69
C TYR A 346 4.97 -22.29 -27.78
N SER A 347 3.72 -22.47 -27.33
CA SER A 347 2.55 -22.34 -28.20
C SER A 347 2.50 -20.96 -28.87
N ASP A 348 1.73 -20.83 -29.95
CA ASP A 348 1.61 -19.57 -30.67
C ASP A 348 1.19 -18.40 -29.75
N LYS A 349 0.23 -18.65 -28.86
CA LYS A 349 -0.33 -17.66 -27.93
C LYS A 349 0.71 -17.23 -26.89
N ALA A 350 1.33 -18.20 -26.20
CA ALA A 350 2.38 -17.94 -25.22
C ALA A 350 3.57 -17.18 -25.85
N LEU A 351 4.01 -17.60 -27.05
CA LEU A 351 5.08 -16.92 -27.78
C LEU A 351 4.71 -15.47 -28.10
N LEU A 352 3.49 -15.20 -28.60
CA LEU A 352 3.06 -13.84 -28.90
C LEU A 352 3.06 -12.93 -27.66
N GLN A 353 2.72 -13.46 -26.48
CA GLN A 353 2.80 -12.71 -25.22
C GLN A 353 4.25 -12.36 -24.85
N ILE A 354 5.17 -13.33 -24.93
CA ILE A 354 6.61 -13.09 -24.71
C ILE A 354 7.12 -12.01 -25.66
N LEU A 355 6.78 -12.12 -26.95
CA LEU A 355 7.23 -11.19 -27.97
C LEU A 355 6.66 -9.77 -27.75
N GLU A 356 5.45 -9.64 -27.23
CA GLU A 356 4.88 -8.33 -26.91
C GLU A 356 5.64 -7.63 -25.80
N VAL A 357 6.00 -8.36 -24.73
CA VAL A 357 6.86 -7.82 -23.67
C VAL A 357 8.25 -7.52 -24.20
N ALA A 358 8.83 -8.42 -25.00
CA ALA A 358 10.18 -8.26 -25.56
C ALA A 358 10.31 -7.04 -26.46
N LYS A 359 9.24 -6.62 -27.15
CA LYS A 359 9.21 -5.38 -27.95
C LYS A 359 9.42 -4.11 -27.14
N GLY A 360 9.16 -4.14 -25.83
CA GLY A 360 9.46 -3.04 -24.91
C GLY A 360 10.95 -2.78 -24.74
N PHE A 361 11.81 -3.75 -25.07
CA PHE A 361 13.25 -3.66 -24.88
C PHE A 361 13.96 -3.36 -26.22
N PRO A 362 14.74 -2.27 -26.33
CA PRO A 362 15.41 -1.89 -27.59
C PRO A 362 16.29 -2.99 -28.21
N SER A 363 17.01 -3.75 -27.37
CA SER A 363 17.91 -4.84 -27.80
C SER A 363 17.18 -6.00 -28.51
N MET A 364 15.90 -6.21 -28.16
CA MET A 364 15.07 -7.31 -28.65
C MET A 364 14.01 -6.84 -29.66
N LYS A 365 13.71 -5.54 -29.70
CA LYS A 365 12.57 -4.97 -30.43
C LYS A 365 12.48 -5.42 -31.89
N ASN A 366 13.58 -5.38 -32.62
CA ASN A 366 13.61 -5.73 -34.04
C ASN A 366 13.36 -7.23 -34.26
N THR A 367 14.06 -8.09 -33.53
CA THR A 367 13.89 -9.55 -33.60
C THR A 367 12.48 -9.96 -33.18
N ALA A 368 11.99 -9.40 -32.06
CA ALA A 368 10.66 -9.68 -31.55
C ALA A 368 9.56 -9.24 -32.53
N THR A 369 9.68 -8.05 -33.13
CA THR A 369 8.72 -7.56 -34.12
C THR A 369 8.72 -8.42 -35.39
N LYS A 370 9.91 -8.81 -35.88
CA LYS A 370 10.04 -9.67 -37.06
C LYS A 370 9.42 -11.05 -36.81
N MET A 371 9.73 -11.66 -35.67
CA MET A 371 9.18 -12.96 -35.28
C MET A 371 7.67 -12.89 -35.05
N GLN A 372 7.16 -11.87 -34.36
CA GLN A 372 5.73 -11.65 -34.15
C GLN A 372 4.99 -11.56 -35.49
N LYS A 373 5.53 -10.77 -36.45
CA LYS A 373 4.95 -10.66 -37.80
C LYS A 373 4.91 -12.00 -38.53
N LYS A 374 6.02 -12.75 -38.54
CA LYS A 374 6.12 -14.09 -39.15
C LYS A 374 5.11 -15.05 -38.51
N LYS A 375 4.99 -15.04 -37.18
CA LYS A 375 4.11 -15.93 -36.44
C LYS A 375 2.63 -15.66 -36.73
N ILE A 376 2.22 -14.39 -36.71
CA ILE A 376 0.85 -13.99 -37.09
C ILE A 376 0.53 -14.40 -38.54
N GLN A 377 1.48 -14.20 -39.47
CA GLN A 377 1.30 -14.65 -40.85
C GLN A 377 1.16 -16.17 -40.97
N ALA A 378 1.98 -16.93 -40.22
CA ALA A 378 1.89 -18.38 -40.18
C ALA A 378 0.54 -18.86 -39.63
N ILE A 379 0.00 -18.23 -38.59
CA ILE A 379 -1.33 -18.55 -38.05
C ILE A 379 -2.42 -18.38 -39.12
N PHE A 380 -2.43 -17.24 -39.82
CA PHE A 380 -3.40 -17.02 -40.90
C PHE A 380 -3.22 -17.98 -42.08
N ALA A 381 -1.98 -18.37 -42.40
CA ALA A 381 -1.70 -19.31 -43.48
C ALA A 381 -2.16 -20.75 -43.18
N ARG A 382 -2.42 -21.10 -41.91
CA ARG A 382 -2.97 -22.41 -41.54
C ARG A 382 -4.47 -22.55 -41.87
N TRP A 383 -5.15 -21.47 -42.24
CA TRP A 383 -6.59 -21.48 -42.57
C TRP A 383 -7.47 -22.10 -41.47
N GLU A 384 -7.10 -21.91 -40.21
CA GLU A 384 -7.86 -22.36 -39.04
C GLU A 384 -9.20 -21.62 -38.92
N LEU A 385 -10.19 -22.19 -38.22
CA LEU A 385 -11.45 -21.49 -37.95
C LEU A 385 -11.18 -20.10 -37.34
N PRO A 386 -11.89 -19.03 -37.76
CA PRO A 386 -11.75 -17.68 -37.20
C PRO A 386 -11.73 -17.63 -35.67
N SER A 387 -12.58 -18.40 -35.01
CA SER A 387 -12.63 -18.55 -33.56
C SER A 387 -11.33 -19.13 -32.96
N LYS A 388 -10.76 -20.16 -33.59
CA LYS A 388 -9.47 -20.74 -33.17
C LYS A 388 -8.31 -19.79 -33.44
N ALA A 389 -8.29 -19.13 -34.60
CA ALA A 389 -7.31 -18.10 -34.93
C ALA A 389 -7.36 -16.93 -33.93
N PHE A 390 -8.55 -16.53 -33.47
CA PHE A 390 -8.74 -15.49 -32.46
C PHE A 390 -8.00 -15.83 -31.15
N GLY A 391 -8.17 -17.07 -30.66
CA GLY A 391 -7.49 -17.56 -29.46
C GLY A 391 -5.96 -17.72 -29.65
N LEU A 392 -5.52 -18.26 -30.79
CA LEU A 392 -4.09 -18.40 -31.10
C LEU A 392 -3.36 -17.05 -31.15
N LEU A 393 -4.05 -15.99 -31.57
CA LEU A 393 -3.52 -14.62 -31.60
C LEU A 393 -3.54 -13.92 -30.23
N GLY A 394 -4.11 -14.55 -29.20
CA GLY A 394 -4.29 -13.94 -27.89
C GLY A 394 -5.30 -12.79 -27.87
N LEU A 395 -6.17 -12.70 -28.88
CA LEU A 395 -7.22 -11.66 -28.96
C LEU A 395 -8.31 -11.85 -27.92
N ASP A 396 -8.39 -13.04 -27.29
CA ASP A 396 -9.30 -13.37 -26.19
C ASP A 396 -8.98 -12.62 -24.88
N ARG A 397 -7.82 -11.96 -24.76
CA ARG A 397 -7.31 -11.39 -23.49
C ARG A 397 -6.86 -9.93 -23.55
N ILE A 398 -7.17 -9.19 -24.61
CA ILE A 398 -6.77 -7.78 -24.75
C ILE A 398 -7.58 -6.85 -23.84
N GLY A 399 -8.78 -7.27 -23.43
CA GLY A 399 -9.71 -6.42 -22.67
C GLY A 399 -10.42 -5.41 -23.58
N ASP A 400 -11.01 -4.37 -22.99
CA ASP A 400 -11.88 -3.41 -23.68
C ASP A 400 -11.21 -2.69 -24.87
N ASN A 401 -9.87 -2.69 -24.95
CA ASN A 401 -9.17 -2.04 -26.06
C ASN A 401 -9.09 -2.91 -27.33
N ILE A 402 -9.62 -4.13 -27.32
CA ILE A 402 -9.53 -5.12 -28.41
C ILE A 402 -9.86 -4.54 -29.79
N LEU A 403 -11.01 -3.88 -29.92
CA LEU A 403 -11.51 -3.32 -31.19
C LEU A 403 -10.63 -2.17 -31.73
N SER A 404 -9.78 -1.59 -30.87
CA SER A 404 -8.85 -0.53 -31.27
C SER A 404 -7.54 -1.07 -31.85
N THR A 405 -7.23 -2.35 -31.61
CA THR A 405 -5.92 -2.91 -31.95
C THR A 405 -5.74 -3.16 -33.45
N PRO A 406 -4.55 -2.88 -34.01
CA PRO A 406 -4.24 -3.25 -35.40
C PRO A 406 -4.31 -4.75 -35.67
N LEU A 407 -4.01 -5.59 -34.66
CA LEU A 407 -4.08 -7.04 -34.79
C LEU A 407 -5.51 -7.53 -34.96
N PHE A 408 -6.46 -6.96 -34.21
CA PHE A 408 -7.89 -7.27 -34.36
C PHE A 408 -8.37 -6.94 -35.78
N ARG A 409 -8.00 -5.79 -36.34
CA ARG A 409 -8.32 -5.44 -37.75
C ARG A 409 -7.81 -6.48 -38.75
N ARG A 410 -6.58 -6.97 -38.56
CA ARG A 410 -6.00 -8.01 -39.44
C ARG A 410 -6.76 -9.34 -39.30
N TRP A 411 -7.15 -9.70 -38.08
CA TRP A 411 -7.97 -10.88 -37.84
C TRP A 411 -9.39 -10.74 -38.43
N MET A 412 -10.02 -9.57 -38.33
CA MET A 412 -11.32 -9.30 -38.96
C MET A 412 -11.26 -9.48 -40.48
N HIS A 413 -10.22 -8.94 -41.12
CA HIS A 413 -9.98 -9.19 -42.54
C HIS A 413 -9.74 -10.67 -42.86
N TYR A 414 -9.05 -11.39 -41.97
CA TYR A 414 -8.92 -12.85 -42.10
C TYR A 414 -10.28 -13.55 -42.09
N VAL A 415 -11.22 -13.15 -41.21
CA VAL A 415 -12.59 -13.69 -41.19
C VAL A 415 -13.32 -13.41 -42.51
N GLU A 416 -13.21 -12.19 -43.05
CA GLU A 416 -13.81 -11.83 -44.35
C GLU A 416 -13.29 -12.72 -45.49
N VAL A 417 -11.98 -12.93 -45.55
CA VAL A 417 -11.35 -13.78 -46.58
C VAL A 417 -11.70 -15.25 -46.37
N PHE A 418 -11.75 -15.71 -45.12
CA PHE A 418 -12.16 -17.07 -44.77
C PHE A 418 -13.61 -17.33 -45.23
N ASN A 419 -14.55 -16.43 -44.94
CA ASN A 419 -15.95 -16.56 -45.32
C ASN A 419 -16.15 -16.52 -46.84
N LYS A 420 -15.41 -15.67 -47.56
CA LYS A 420 -15.45 -15.64 -49.04
C LYS A 420 -15.02 -16.97 -49.67
N LYS A 421 -14.10 -17.70 -49.02
CA LYS A 421 -13.65 -19.00 -49.49
C LYS A 421 -14.54 -20.17 -49.04
N ASN A 422 -15.37 -19.96 -48.02
CA ASN A 422 -16.23 -20.97 -47.44
C ASN A 422 -17.69 -20.46 -47.39
N PRO A 423 -18.34 -20.27 -48.56
CA PRO A 423 -19.67 -19.65 -48.62
C PRO A 423 -20.75 -20.46 -47.89
N ASP A 424 -20.63 -21.78 -47.85
CA ASP A 424 -21.58 -22.68 -47.18
C ASP A 424 -21.33 -22.79 -45.66
N ARG A 425 -20.25 -22.19 -45.15
CA ARG A 425 -19.85 -22.23 -43.74
C ARG A 425 -19.25 -20.88 -43.32
N GLN A 426 -20.06 -19.84 -43.37
CA GLN A 426 -19.66 -18.52 -42.90
C GLN A 426 -19.57 -18.48 -41.38
N GLU A 427 -18.50 -17.88 -40.88
CA GLU A 427 -18.21 -17.73 -39.46
C GLU A 427 -18.47 -16.29 -39.02
N SER A 428 -19.05 -16.10 -37.85
CA SER A 428 -19.32 -14.78 -37.29
C SER A 428 -18.04 -14.20 -36.67
N TRP A 429 -17.71 -12.96 -37.02
CA TRP A 429 -16.56 -12.26 -36.43
C TRP A 429 -16.87 -11.71 -35.02
N ILE A 430 -18.14 -11.51 -34.65
CA ILE A 430 -18.51 -10.98 -33.33
C ILE A 430 -18.58 -12.11 -32.28
N ASP A 431 -18.85 -13.34 -32.71
CA ASP A 431 -19.00 -14.50 -31.82
C ASP A 431 -17.78 -14.79 -30.95
N PRO A 432 -16.53 -14.79 -31.47
CA PRO A 432 -15.35 -14.98 -30.63
C PRO A 432 -15.22 -13.91 -29.53
N ILE A 433 -15.65 -12.67 -29.79
CA ILE A 433 -15.64 -11.61 -28.76
C ILE A 433 -16.71 -11.95 -27.72
N ARG A 434 -17.95 -12.26 -28.15
CA ARG A 434 -19.05 -12.68 -27.26
C ARG A 434 -18.63 -13.80 -26.31
N PHE A 435 -18.07 -14.88 -26.85
CA PHE A 435 -17.75 -16.08 -26.07
C PHE A 435 -16.60 -15.87 -25.09
N ASN A 436 -15.63 -15.00 -25.40
CA ASN A 436 -14.46 -14.79 -24.55
C ASN A 436 -14.63 -13.62 -23.55
N TYR A 437 -15.42 -12.60 -23.90
CA TYR A 437 -15.57 -11.37 -23.10
C TYR A 437 -16.90 -11.31 -22.34
N GLY A 438 -17.87 -12.16 -22.71
CA GLY A 438 -19.23 -12.08 -22.18
C GLY A 438 -19.96 -10.82 -22.63
N TRP A 439 -21.21 -10.69 -22.17
CA TRP A 439 -22.09 -9.59 -22.62
C TRP A 439 -21.53 -8.22 -22.23
N SER A 440 -21.21 -8.02 -20.95
CA SER A 440 -20.66 -6.76 -20.44
C SER A 440 -19.29 -6.41 -21.04
N GLY A 441 -18.45 -7.41 -21.34
CA GLY A 441 -17.14 -7.17 -21.94
C GLY A 441 -17.23 -6.70 -23.39
N VAL A 442 -18.23 -7.17 -24.16
CA VAL A 442 -18.50 -6.62 -25.51
C VAL A 442 -18.92 -5.16 -25.42
N GLU A 443 -19.79 -4.80 -24.48
CA GLU A 443 -20.20 -3.40 -24.27
C GLU A 443 -19.02 -2.51 -23.88
N GLY A 444 -18.18 -2.99 -22.95
CA GLY A 444 -16.94 -2.32 -22.56
C GLY A 444 -16.03 -2.05 -23.76
N ALA A 445 -15.85 -3.07 -24.62
CA ALA A 445 -15.03 -2.96 -25.81
C ALA A 445 -15.56 -1.95 -26.83
N ILE A 446 -16.88 -1.96 -27.10
CA ILE A 446 -17.54 -0.99 -27.97
C ILE A 446 -17.38 0.42 -27.39
N LYS A 447 -17.66 0.59 -26.09
CA LYS A 447 -17.57 1.88 -25.40
C LYS A 447 -16.18 2.49 -25.47
N GLN A 448 -15.13 1.71 -25.24
CA GLN A 448 -13.76 2.23 -25.35
C GLN A 448 -13.40 2.55 -26.81
N ALA A 449 -13.79 1.70 -27.75
CA ALA A 449 -13.50 1.92 -29.17
C ALA A 449 -14.23 3.12 -29.77
N MET A 450 -15.42 3.48 -29.26
CA MET A 450 -16.15 4.69 -29.63
C MET A 450 -15.41 5.98 -29.24
N LYS A 451 -14.58 5.96 -28.20
CA LYS A 451 -13.79 7.14 -27.76
C LYS A 451 -12.63 7.47 -28.70
N ASN A 452 -12.19 6.51 -29.52
CA ASN A 452 -11.03 6.68 -30.39
C ASN A 452 -11.46 6.83 -31.85
N PRO A 453 -11.16 7.97 -32.52
CA PRO A 453 -11.54 8.22 -33.91
C PRO A 453 -11.06 7.15 -34.89
N LYS A 454 -9.95 6.46 -34.60
CA LYS A 454 -9.41 5.40 -35.47
C LYS A 454 -10.17 4.07 -35.37
N SER A 455 -11.00 3.89 -34.35
CA SER A 455 -11.77 2.67 -34.10
C SER A 455 -13.28 2.89 -34.07
N VAL A 456 -13.77 4.13 -34.15
CA VAL A 456 -15.21 4.45 -34.10
C VAL A 456 -16.03 3.69 -35.15
N ASN A 457 -15.49 3.49 -36.35
CA ASN A 457 -16.20 2.74 -37.40
C ASN A 457 -16.30 1.25 -37.08
N ILE A 458 -15.25 0.64 -36.51
CA ILE A 458 -15.28 -0.75 -36.03
C ILE A 458 -16.23 -0.88 -34.85
N ALA A 459 -16.24 0.11 -33.96
CA ALA A 459 -17.15 0.15 -32.83
C ALA A 459 -18.61 0.20 -33.28
N LYS A 460 -18.94 1.00 -34.30
CA LYS A 460 -20.29 1.03 -34.91
C LYS A 460 -20.66 -0.30 -35.56
N GLN A 461 -19.72 -0.94 -36.27
CA GLN A 461 -19.94 -2.29 -36.83
C GLN A 461 -20.19 -3.33 -35.72
N ALA A 462 -19.44 -3.24 -34.62
CA ALA A 462 -19.62 -4.10 -33.45
C ALA A 462 -20.96 -3.84 -32.76
N GLU A 463 -21.37 -2.57 -32.57
CA GLU A 463 -22.67 -2.21 -32.00
C GLU A 463 -23.82 -2.80 -32.83
N SER A 464 -23.77 -2.68 -34.16
CA SER A 464 -24.77 -3.29 -35.04
C SER A 464 -24.78 -4.81 -34.99
N ALA A 465 -23.62 -5.46 -35.16
CA ALA A 465 -23.54 -6.93 -35.12
C ALA A 465 -23.94 -7.50 -33.75
N TRP A 466 -23.71 -6.74 -32.68
CA TRP A 466 -24.13 -7.09 -31.34
C TRP A 466 -25.65 -7.02 -31.19
N LEU A 467 -26.30 -5.96 -31.70
CA LEU A 467 -27.76 -5.89 -31.75
C LEU A 467 -28.36 -7.04 -32.56
N ASP A 468 -27.77 -7.41 -33.70
CA ASP A 468 -28.24 -8.59 -34.47
C ASP A 468 -28.17 -9.87 -33.60
N THR A 469 -27.08 -10.02 -32.83
CA THR A 469 -26.92 -11.14 -31.89
C THR A 469 -27.97 -11.12 -30.77
N TRP A 470 -28.36 -9.95 -30.29
CA TRP A 470 -29.43 -9.78 -29.30
C TRP A 470 -30.78 -10.18 -29.89
N LEU A 471 -31.05 -9.78 -31.13
CA LEU A 471 -32.27 -10.14 -31.84
C LEU A 471 -32.36 -11.66 -32.05
N ASP A 472 -31.25 -12.32 -32.41
CA ASP A 472 -31.19 -13.79 -32.51
C ASP A 472 -31.45 -14.49 -31.17
N ALA A 473 -31.02 -13.88 -30.06
CA ALA A 473 -31.26 -14.37 -28.71
C ALA A 473 -32.63 -13.95 -28.13
N ALA A 474 -33.52 -13.40 -28.96
CA ALA A 474 -34.85 -12.89 -28.57
C ALA A 474 -34.80 -11.92 -27.37
N LYS A 475 -33.77 -11.07 -27.29
CA LYS A 475 -33.69 -10.05 -26.24
C LYS A 475 -34.78 -9.01 -26.45
N PRO A 476 -35.50 -8.61 -25.39
CA PRO A 476 -36.61 -7.69 -25.54
C PRO A 476 -36.10 -6.29 -25.91
N PRO A 477 -36.90 -5.51 -26.67
CA PRO A 477 -36.53 -4.14 -27.04
C PRO A 477 -36.19 -3.23 -25.86
N GLU A 478 -36.73 -3.50 -24.66
CA GLU A 478 -36.37 -2.74 -23.46
C GLU A 478 -34.88 -2.83 -23.10
N ASP A 479 -34.27 -4.01 -23.29
CA ASP A 479 -32.86 -4.20 -22.96
C ASP A 479 -32.00 -3.48 -24.00
N ALA A 480 -32.38 -3.59 -25.29
CA ALA A 480 -31.64 -2.95 -26.38
C ALA A 480 -31.63 -1.41 -26.21
N PHE A 481 -32.68 -0.84 -25.63
CA PHE A 481 -32.76 0.56 -25.27
C PHE A 481 -31.69 0.96 -24.23
N ARG A 482 -31.53 0.14 -23.17
CA ARG A 482 -30.52 0.34 -22.11
C ARG A 482 -29.10 0.17 -22.64
N PHE A 483 -28.87 -0.85 -23.47
CA PHE A 483 -27.56 -1.07 -24.12
C PHE A 483 -27.14 0.13 -24.98
N LEU A 484 -28.07 0.72 -25.72
CA LEU A 484 -27.82 1.92 -26.51
C LEU A 484 -27.66 3.20 -25.64
N HIS A 485 -27.75 3.07 -24.32
CA HIS A 485 -27.69 4.16 -23.33
C HIS A 485 -28.74 5.24 -23.57
N LEU A 486 -29.87 4.88 -24.16
CA LEU A 486 -30.97 5.80 -24.41
C LEU A 486 -31.71 6.17 -23.12
N ASP A 487 -31.60 5.35 -22.08
CA ASP A 487 -32.10 5.59 -20.73
C ASP A 487 -31.35 6.70 -19.97
N ASN A 488 -30.11 7.01 -20.39
CA ASN A 488 -29.20 7.93 -19.69
C ASN A 488 -29.11 9.32 -20.32
N VAL A 489 -29.73 9.56 -21.48
CA VAL A 489 -29.69 10.85 -22.20
C VAL A 489 -30.92 11.74 -21.93
N PHE A 490 -31.83 11.28 -21.05
CA PHE A 490 -33.02 11.98 -20.54
C PHE A 490 -33.82 12.67 -21.66
N GLU A 491 -33.96 14.00 -21.63
CA GLU A 491 -34.77 14.78 -22.58
C GLU A 491 -34.32 14.63 -24.04
N ASN A 492 -33.05 14.24 -24.27
CA ASN A 492 -32.49 14.06 -25.61
C ASN A 492 -32.64 12.62 -26.15
N SER A 493 -33.41 11.76 -25.47
CA SER A 493 -33.57 10.35 -25.86
C SER A 493 -34.08 10.18 -27.28
N LEU A 494 -35.15 10.89 -27.65
CA LEU A 494 -35.76 10.76 -28.98
C LEU A 494 -34.92 11.41 -30.09
N SER A 495 -34.13 12.43 -29.75
CA SER A 495 -33.25 13.14 -30.69
C SER A 495 -31.88 12.46 -30.85
N SER A 496 -31.57 11.44 -30.04
CA SER A 496 -30.34 10.68 -30.15
C SER A 496 -30.31 9.89 -31.46
N PRO A 497 -29.19 9.90 -32.22
CA PRO A 497 -29.04 9.05 -33.41
C PRO A 497 -29.22 7.55 -33.10
N LYS A 498 -28.94 7.14 -31.86
CA LYS A 498 -29.14 5.76 -31.41
C LYS A 498 -30.62 5.38 -31.26
N PHE A 499 -31.53 6.35 -31.16
CA PHE A 499 -32.96 6.08 -31.09
C PHE A 499 -33.47 5.46 -32.40
N ALA A 500 -32.98 5.92 -33.55
CA ALA A 500 -33.30 5.32 -34.84
C ALA A 500 -32.83 3.86 -34.92
N THR A 501 -31.65 3.56 -34.37
CA THR A 501 -31.13 2.18 -34.25
C THR A 501 -32.05 1.32 -33.39
N TRP A 502 -32.50 1.83 -32.24
CA TRP A 502 -33.43 1.12 -31.36
C TRP A 502 -34.81 0.91 -32.00
N ALA A 503 -35.35 1.93 -32.67
CA ALA A 503 -36.65 1.83 -33.35
C ALA A 503 -36.61 0.75 -34.44
N LYS A 504 -35.52 0.68 -35.20
CA LYS A 504 -35.31 -0.42 -36.15
C LYS A 504 -35.25 -1.78 -35.45
N TYR A 505 -34.51 -1.89 -34.35
CA TYR A 505 -34.44 -3.12 -33.57
C TYR A 505 -35.82 -3.59 -33.07
N LEU A 506 -36.65 -2.65 -32.58
CA LEU A 506 -38.02 -2.91 -32.17
C LEU A 506 -38.87 -3.45 -33.33
N ASP A 507 -38.77 -2.83 -34.52
CA ASP A 507 -39.50 -3.27 -35.70
C ASP A 507 -39.08 -4.67 -36.14
N ASP A 508 -37.76 -4.93 -36.18
CA ASP A 508 -37.20 -6.24 -36.55
C ASP A 508 -37.58 -7.32 -35.52
N PHE A 509 -37.58 -6.98 -34.22
CA PHE A 509 -38.04 -7.86 -33.13
C PHE A 509 -39.51 -8.20 -33.28
N ASN A 510 -40.37 -7.21 -33.45
CA ASN A 510 -41.82 -7.40 -33.61
C ASN A 510 -42.17 -8.22 -34.86
N LYS A 511 -41.39 -8.07 -35.92
CA LYS A 511 -41.54 -8.85 -37.16
C LYS A 511 -41.16 -10.32 -36.95
N ARG A 512 -40.11 -10.61 -36.17
CA ARG A 512 -39.60 -11.96 -35.93
C ARG A 512 -40.35 -12.71 -34.83
N TYR A 513 -40.77 -12.01 -33.78
CA TYR A 513 -41.39 -12.57 -32.58
C TYR A 513 -42.79 -12.00 -32.37
N SER A 514 -43.73 -12.36 -33.26
CA SER A 514 -45.09 -11.82 -33.30
C SER A 514 -45.88 -12.01 -32.00
N GLU A 515 -45.63 -13.10 -31.25
CA GLU A 515 -46.26 -13.40 -29.97
C GLU A 515 -45.74 -12.54 -28.81
N GLN A 516 -44.53 -11.98 -28.94
CA GLN A 516 -43.87 -11.15 -27.93
C GLN A 516 -43.83 -9.68 -28.32
N LYS A 517 -44.55 -9.30 -29.39
CA LYS A 517 -44.50 -7.95 -29.94
C LYS A 517 -44.85 -6.92 -28.87
N THR A 518 -44.11 -5.82 -28.88
CA THR A 518 -44.31 -4.69 -27.97
C THR A 518 -44.42 -3.39 -28.77
N THR A 519 -45.05 -2.37 -28.20
CA THR A 519 -45.17 -1.08 -28.87
C THR A 519 -43.98 -0.18 -28.53
N MET A 520 -43.76 0.85 -29.35
CA MET A 520 -42.74 1.86 -29.04
C MET A 520 -43.01 2.53 -27.69
N ILE A 521 -44.28 2.80 -27.35
CA ILE A 521 -44.63 3.41 -26.07
C ILE A 521 -44.38 2.45 -24.90
N ASP A 522 -44.66 1.15 -25.05
CA ASP A 522 -44.39 0.16 -24.00
C ASP A 522 -42.88 -0.05 -23.78
N GLY A 523 -42.09 -0.10 -24.86
CA GLY A 523 -40.63 -0.16 -24.77
C GLY A 523 -40.00 1.05 -24.09
N LEU A 524 -40.57 2.24 -24.31
CA LEU A 524 -40.19 3.47 -23.60
C LEU A 524 -40.61 3.42 -22.12
N ARG A 525 -41.82 2.94 -21.81
CA ARG A 525 -42.36 2.81 -20.43
C ARG A 525 -41.65 1.75 -19.59
N ALA A 526 -41.00 0.78 -20.24
CA ALA A 526 -40.13 -0.18 -19.57
C ALA A 526 -38.82 0.44 -19.04
N ASN A 527 -38.47 1.64 -19.52
CA ASN A 527 -37.24 2.35 -19.17
C ASN A 527 -37.46 3.68 -18.47
N TYR A 528 -38.62 4.30 -18.65
CA TYR A 528 -39.00 5.57 -18.05
C TYR A 528 -40.39 5.51 -17.46
N ASN A 529 -40.60 6.18 -16.32
CA ASN A 529 -41.94 6.41 -15.82
C ASN A 529 -42.67 7.48 -16.68
N ASP A 530 -44.00 7.43 -16.65
CA ASP A 530 -44.86 8.30 -17.47
C ASP A 530 -44.58 9.82 -17.25
N ARG A 531 -44.17 10.21 -16.03
CA ARG A 531 -43.79 11.60 -15.71
C ARG A 531 -42.55 12.04 -16.48
N TRP A 532 -41.52 11.19 -16.53
CA TRP A 532 -40.30 11.46 -17.29
C TRP A 532 -40.55 11.38 -18.79
N LEU A 533 -41.35 10.43 -19.26
CA LEU A 533 -41.71 10.32 -20.67
C LEU A 533 -42.38 11.58 -21.20
N LEU A 534 -43.33 12.18 -20.45
CA LEU A 534 -43.93 13.43 -20.89
C LEU A 534 -42.92 14.56 -21.02
N ARG A 535 -41.94 14.67 -20.12
CA ARG A 535 -40.86 15.66 -20.25
C ARG A 535 -40.00 15.44 -21.50
N ILE A 536 -39.67 14.18 -21.79
CA ILE A 536 -38.95 13.80 -23.02
C ILE A 536 -39.77 14.17 -24.26
N PHE A 537 -41.08 13.90 -24.25
CA PHE A 537 -41.96 14.24 -25.38
C PHE A 537 -42.11 15.75 -25.53
N ASP A 538 -42.21 16.49 -24.44
CA ASP A 538 -42.27 17.96 -24.46
C ASP A 538 -41.01 18.56 -25.08
N ALA A 539 -39.84 18.10 -24.65
CA ALA A 539 -38.55 18.51 -25.23
C ALA A 539 -38.46 18.16 -26.72
N ALA A 540 -38.84 16.93 -27.09
CA ALA A 540 -38.82 16.46 -28.48
C ALA A 540 -39.86 17.17 -29.37
N LYS A 541 -40.92 17.76 -28.79
CA LYS A 541 -41.86 18.61 -29.55
C LYS A 541 -41.29 19.98 -29.91
N SER A 542 -40.25 20.42 -29.24
CA SER A 542 -39.56 21.67 -29.59
C SER A 542 -38.54 21.50 -30.74
N ASP A 543 -38.28 20.28 -31.20
CA ASP A 543 -37.43 19.98 -32.36
C ASP A 543 -38.28 19.53 -33.56
N LEU A 544 -38.14 20.21 -34.69
CA LEU A 544 -38.90 19.97 -35.93
C LEU A 544 -38.76 18.53 -36.45
N ASN A 545 -37.65 17.86 -36.18
CA ASN A 545 -37.41 16.49 -36.65
C ASN A 545 -38.13 15.45 -35.78
N THR A 546 -38.39 15.76 -34.51
CA THR A 546 -39.01 14.82 -33.56
C THR A 546 -40.43 15.21 -33.17
N GLU A 547 -40.94 16.38 -33.59
CA GLU A 547 -42.26 16.90 -33.20
C GLU A 547 -43.40 15.92 -33.48
N LYS A 548 -43.48 15.41 -34.72
CA LYS A 548 -44.53 14.48 -35.12
C LYS A 548 -44.47 13.17 -34.34
N LEU A 549 -43.27 12.64 -34.11
CA LEU A 549 -43.05 11.42 -33.34
C LEU A 549 -43.48 11.62 -31.89
N ALA A 550 -43.07 12.73 -31.26
CA ALA A 550 -43.42 13.05 -29.89
C ALA A 550 -44.93 13.25 -29.71
N ALA A 551 -45.61 13.90 -30.66
CA ALA A 551 -47.08 14.02 -30.64
C ALA A 551 -47.77 12.65 -30.74
N ASN A 552 -47.27 11.74 -31.57
CA ASN A 552 -47.79 10.38 -31.68
C ASN A 552 -47.57 9.58 -30.39
N LEU A 553 -46.40 9.71 -29.75
CA LEU A 553 -46.09 9.03 -28.50
C LEU A 553 -46.90 9.57 -27.31
N GLN A 554 -47.18 10.88 -27.28
CA GLN A 554 -48.13 11.47 -26.34
C GLN A 554 -49.52 10.84 -26.47
N ASN A 555 -50.03 10.69 -27.70
CA ASN A 555 -51.32 10.06 -27.94
C ASN A 555 -51.32 8.57 -27.53
N ALA A 556 -50.27 7.83 -27.88
CA ALA A 556 -50.12 6.43 -27.48
C ALA A 556 -50.06 6.26 -25.94
N LEU A 557 -49.44 7.21 -25.23
CA LEU A 557 -49.41 7.21 -23.77
C LEU A 557 -50.81 7.42 -23.17
N VAL A 558 -51.61 8.33 -23.75
CA VAL A 558 -53.02 8.52 -23.36
C VAL A 558 -53.84 7.25 -23.60
N ASP A 559 -53.67 6.61 -24.76
CA ASP A 559 -54.36 5.35 -25.09
C ASP A 559 -53.98 4.23 -24.11
N THR A 560 -52.73 4.23 -23.65
CA THR A 560 -52.24 3.30 -22.63
C THR A 560 -52.92 3.54 -21.26
N TRP A 561 -53.11 4.80 -20.85
CA TRP A 561 -53.87 5.12 -19.64
C TRP A 561 -55.34 4.72 -19.75
N LEU A 562 -55.94 4.82 -20.95
CA LEU A 562 -57.33 4.43 -21.22
C LEU A 562 -57.50 2.92 -21.07
N ALA A 563 -56.62 2.14 -21.71
CA ALA A 563 -56.59 0.69 -21.57
C ALA A 563 -56.45 0.24 -20.11
N ALA A 564 -55.64 0.95 -19.32
CA ALA A 564 -55.42 0.67 -17.90
C ALA A 564 -56.49 1.26 -16.96
N LYS A 565 -57.52 1.95 -17.48
CA LYS A 565 -58.61 2.60 -16.72
C LYS A 565 -58.10 3.44 -15.53
N LYS A 566 -57.04 4.24 -15.75
CA LYS A 566 -56.41 5.06 -14.70
C LYS A 566 -57.35 6.15 -14.19
N LYS A 567 -57.43 6.36 -12.87
CA LYS A 567 -58.25 7.46 -12.33
C LYS A 567 -57.60 8.82 -12.64
N PRO A 568 -58.36 9.84 -13.08
CA PRO A 568 -57.81 11.17 -13.35
C PRO A 568 -57.04 11.78 -12.16
N ALA A 569 -57.51 11.55 -10.93
CA ALA A 569 -56.83 12.00 -9.72
C ALA A 569 -55.44 11.34 -9.52
N ASP A 570 -55.30 10.08 -9.91
CA ASP A 570 -54.01 9.37 -9.87
C ASP A 570 -53.05 9.89 -10.94
N LEU A 571 -53.55 10.19 -12.15
CA LEU A 571 -52.76 10.82 -13.20
C LEU A 571 -52.27 12.22 -12.78
N LYS A 572 -53.14 13.03 -12.16
CA LYS A 572 -52.79 14.37 -11.65
C LYS A 572 -51.68 14.31 -10.59
N ARG A 573 -51.74 13.32 -9.70
CA ARG A 573 -50.68 13.07 -8.70
C ARG A 573 -49.39 12.58 -9.35
N MET A 574 -49.48 11.63 -10.29
CA MET A 574 -48.32 11.02 -10.97
C MET A 574 -47.55 12.03 -11.83
N LEU A 575 -48.27 12.92 -12.52
CA LEU A 575 -47.71 13.85 -13.50
C LEU A 575 -47.41 15.25 -12.93
N ASN A 576 -47.49 15.41 -11.61
CA ASN A 576 -47.29 16.69 -10.94
C ASN A 576 -45.96 17.38 -11.37
N GLY A 577 -46.01 18.66 -11.71
CA GLY A 577 -44.85 19.44 -12.13
C GLY A 577 -44.29 19.08 -13.52
N VAL A 578 -45.11 18.50 -14.39
CA VAL A 578 -44.85 18.40 -15.84
C VAL A 578 -45.69 19.48 -16.55
N PRO A 579 -45.08 20.37 -17.37
CA PRO A 579 -45.79 21.51 -17.98
C PRO A 579 -47.04 21.14 -18.77
N THR A 580 -47.02 20.02 -19.48
CA THR A 580 -48.15 19.57 -20.32
C THR A 580 -49.13 18.64 -19.61
N SER A 581 -48.96 18.38 -18.31
CA SER A 581 -49.77 17.40 -17.57
C SER A 581 -51.27 17.66 -17.62
N ASP A 582 -51.71 18.90 -17.38
CA ASP A 582 -53.14 19.25 -17.39
C ASP A 582 -53.75 19.05 -18.78
N GLN A 583 -53.06 19.46 -19.85
CA GLN A 583 -53.49 19.23 -21.23
C GLN A 583 -53.60 17.74 -21.55
N MET A 584 -52.64 16.93 -21.08
CA MET A 584 -52.64 15.48 -21.31
C MET A 584 -53.77 14.77 -20.55
N ILE A 585 -54.07 15.21 -19.32
CA ILE A 585 -55.17 14.69 -18.51
C ILE A 585 -56.52 15.09 -19.13
N GLU A 586 -56.67 16.31 -19.62
CA GLU A 586 -57.89 16.75 -20.31
C GLU A 586 -58.16 15.90 -21.56
N ARG A 587 -57.13 15.65 -22.37
CA ARG A 587 -57.23 14.74 -23.54
C ARG A 587 -57.63 13.32 -23.14
N TYR A 588 -57.07 12.82 -22.03
CA TYR A 588 -57.43 11.52 -21.47
C TYR A 588 -58.91 11.47 -21.04
N VAL A 589 -59.36 12.43 -20.23
CA VAL A 589 -60.75 12.51 -19.73
C VAL A 589 -61.73 12.57 -20.89
N LYS A 590 -61.49 13.44 -21.88
CA LYS A 590 -62.33 13.55 -23.07
C LYS A 590 -62.47 12.23 -23.83
N LYS A 591 -61.38 11.46 -23.98
CA LYS A 591 -61.43 10.13 -24.61
C LYS A 591 -62.11 9.09 -23.72
N PHE A 592 -61.92 9.17 -22.40
CA PHE A 592 -62.52 8.25 -21.43
C PHE A 592 -64.05 8.41 -21.36
N ASP A 593 -64.53 9.65 -21.30
CA ASP A 593 -65.96 9.96 -21.28
C ASP A 593 -66.63 9.54 -22.60
N ALA A 594 -65.99 9.81 -23.75
CA ALA A 594 -66.48 9.35 -25.05
C ALA A 594 -66.54 7.81 -25.18
N LEU A 595 -65.73 7.06 -24.43
CA LEU A 595 -65.83 5.59 -24.40
C LEU A 595 -66.98 5.12 -23.50
N LEU A 596 -67.28 5.84 -22.42
CA LEU A 596 -68.42 5.55 -21.54
C LEU A 596 -69.77 5.89 -22.19
N GLU A 597 -69.81 6.90 -23.06
CA GLU A 597 -71.00 7.26 -23.82
C GLU A 597 -71.31 6.27 -24.97
N ASN A 598 -70.31 5.47 -25.40
CA ASN A 598 -70.41 4.52 -26.51
C ASN A 598 -70.35 3.03 -26.08
N SER A 599 -70.28 2.74 -24.78
CA SER A 599 -70.28 1.39 -24.18
C SER A 599 -71.63 1.08 -23.54
#